data_AF-A0A4Z1NDE0-F1
#
_entry.id   AF-A0A4Z1NDE0-F1
#
_cell.length_a   1.000
_cell.length_b   1.000
_cell.length_c   1.000
_cell.angle_alpha   90.00
_cell.angle_beta   90.00
_cell.angle_gamma   90.00
#
_symmetry.space_group_name_H-M   'P 1'
#
loop_
_entity.id
_entity.type
_entity.pdbx_description
1 polymer ?
#
loop_
_entity_poly.entity_id
_entity_poly.type
_entity_poly.pdbx_seq_one_letter_code
_entity_poly.pdbx_strand_id
1 'polypeptide(L)'
;MEYQSFRSRDFPDFEFSNRGNSGENPRRRIKRICCIGAGYVGGPTCAIIADKNPDIHVTVVDLSQVRIDAWNSENLPIYEPGLKEIVTRARDGESTRLPNLFFSTNVDLAILEADLIFVSVNTPTKTTGSGAGRAYELGFFESAIRKIADIAESDKIIVEKSTVPCRTADSVRDVLFATARPGVNFEILSNPEFLAEGTAIRDLLTPDRILIGSLQTENGLEAAQALADVYEAWVPKSRIITMNVWSSELAKLASNVLLAQRISSINSLSAICEATGADIDEISYACGLDTRIGSKMLKASVGFGGSCFKKDILCISYIAESLHLPEVSAYWKSVVDINEYQKDRFAKRIIHRLFNSLTNKKIAILGFAYKKNTADTRESAAITIVQSLAAEGAKLSIYDPKVQQETVWQDLELGSSSTPEFWRLKANVTVQNDVYAACEGAHAVVILTEWDQFSNKATTAATWSSRISWPKIASTMQRPMFVFDGRGIVDAAPLEELGFRVECIGKPGSSVSSHFIAPVEKGGKSGYANANANANGGSRGSSVAASSPRWSEPLSSGNSESGNGRRRRKSEESSIDLRE
;
A
#
# COMPACT_ATOMS: atom_id res chain seq x y z
N MET A 1 18.69 -37.61 10.48
CA MET A 1 17.63 -36.74 11.02
C MET A 1 16.53 -36.70 9.97
N GLU A 2 15.44 -37.43 10.23
CA GLU A 2 14.31 -37.50 9.31
C GLU A 2 13.56 -36.17 9.28
N TYR A 3 13.46 -35.59 8.09
CA TYR A 3 12.55 -34.48 7.80
C TYR A 3 11.12 -35.07 7.79
N GLN A 4 10.37 -34.87 8.88
CA GLN A 4 8.95 -35.16 8.88
C GLN A 4 8.26 -34.25 7.86
N SER A 5 7.63 -34.87 6.86
CA SER A 5 6.81 -34.15 5.89
C SER A 5 5.61 -33.55 6.61
N PHE A 6 5.62 -32.25 6.85
CA PHE A 6 4.40 -31.50 7.06
C PHE A 6 3.65 -31.48 5.71
N ARG A 7 2.88 -32.55 5.44
CA ARG A 7 1.70 -32.43 4.57
C ARG A 7 0.88 -31.28 5.13
N SER A 8 0.41 -30.40 4.25
CA SER A 8 -0.57 -29.37 4.58
C SER A 8 -1.74 -30.05 5.30
N ARG A 9 -1.69 -30.07 6.63
CA ARG A 9 -2.91 -30.14 7.41
C ARG A 9 -3.62 -28.86 7.05
N ASP A 10 -4.80 -29.00 6.48
CA ASP A 10 -5.82 -27.96 6.54
C ASP A 10 -5.69 -27.30 7.91
N PHE A 11 -5.70 -25.95 7.94
CA PHE A 11 -5.76 -25.22 9.20
C PHE A 11 -6.76 -25.97 10.08
N PRO A 12 -6.41 -26.35 11.34
CA PRO A 12 -7.39 -27.00 12.19
C PRO A 12 -8.64 -26.14 12.11
N ASP A 13 -9.78 -26.75 11.77
CA ASP A 13 -11.07 -26.09 11.80
C ASP A 13 -11.11 -25.39 13.16
N PHE A 14 -10.85 -24.07 13.15
CA PHE A 14 -11.20 -23.24 14.28
C PHE A 14 -12.71 -23.27 14.20
N GLU A 15 -13.31 -24.26 14.86
CA GLU A 15 -14.70 -24.22 15.26
C GLU A 15 -14.82 -22.96 16.12
N PHE A 16 -15.06 -21.83 15.46
CA PHE A 16 -15.64 -20.67 16.09
C PHE A 16 -16.91 -21.20 16.72
N SER A 17 -16.90 -21.30 18.04
CA SER A 17 -17.91 -22.01 18.79
C SER A 17 -19.27 -21.37 18.50
N ASN A 18 -20.05 -22.01 17.63
CA ASN A 18 -21.49 -21.81 17.55
C ASN A 18 -22.06 -22.44 18.81
N ARG A 19 -21.98 -21.72 19.93
CA ARG A 19 -22.80 -22.04 21.09
C ARG A 19 -24.22 -21.63 20.74
N GLY A 20 -24.95 -22.56 20.12
CA GLY A 20 -26.39 -22.52 20.07
C GLY A 20 -26.90 -22.46 21.50
N ASN A 21 -27.49 -21.34 21.88
CA ASN A 21 -28.34 -21.28 23.06
C ASN A 21 -29.75 -20.95 22.59
N SER A 22 -30.63 -21.89 22.89
CA SER A 22 -32.07 -21.88 22.70
C SER A 22 -32.72 -20.78 23.55
N GLY A 23 -33.30 -19.81 22.87
CA GLY A 23 -34.10 -18.72 23.42
C GLY A 23 -34.30 -17.70 22.33
N GLU A 24 -35.39 -17.80 21.56
CA GLU A 24 -35.73 -16.83 20.52
C GLU A 24 -36.12 -15.49 21.18
N ASN A 25 -35.12 -14.73 21.63
CA ASN A 25 -35.25 -13.28 21.64
C ASN A 25 -35.42 -12.84 20.18
N PRO A 26 -36.38 -11.95 19.87
CA PRO A 26 -36.57 -11.46 18.51
C PRO A 26 -35.26 -10.80 18.05
N ARG A 27 -34.62 -11.38 17.03
CA ARG A 27 -33.35 -10.89 16.50
C ARG A 27 -33.45 -9.40 16.17
N ARG A 28 -32.47 -8.61 16.61
CA ARG A 28 -32.37 -7.19 16.25
C ARG A 28 -32.27 -7.01 14.73
N ARG A 29 -33.40 -6.71 14.09
CA ARG A 29 -33.49 -6.54 12.63
C ARG A 29 -33.14 -5.12 12.22
N ILE A 30 -32.05 -4.97 11.48
CA ILE A 30 -31.64 -3.68 10.90
C ILE A 30 -32.61 -3.28 9.78
N LYS A 31 -33.18 -2.08 9.86
CA LYS A 31 -34.06 -1.48 8.84
C LYS A 31 -33.50 -0.19 8.28
N ARG A 32 -32.71 0.54 9.08
CA ARG A 32 -32.12 1.83 8.70
C ARG A 32 -30.62 1.82 8.95
N ILE A 33 -29.84 2.10 7.91
CA ILE A 33 -28.39 2.21 7.95
C ILE A 33 -28.01 3.65 7.63
N CYS A 34 -27.17 4.24 8.47
CA CYS A 34 -26.45 5.47 8.15
C CYS A 34 -24.99 5.14 7.85
N CYS A 35 -24.36 5.86 6.92
CA CYS A 35 -22.91 5.81 6.73
C CYS A 35 -22.33 7.21 6.72
N ILE A 36 -21.49 7.52 7.70
CA ILE A 36 -20.75 8.78 7.79
C ILE A 36 -19.46 8.65 6.96
N GLY A 37 -19.41 9.38 5.86
CA GLY A 37 -18.32 9.40 4.89
C GLY A 37 -18.76 8.88 3.53
N ALA A 38 -18.96 9.79 2.56
CA ALA A 38 -19.37 9.44 1.19
C ALA A 38 -18.16 9.27 0.26
N GLY A 39 -17.04 8.78 0.80
CA GLY A 39 -15.81 8.57 0.06
C GLY A 39 -15.78 7.25 -0.71
N TYR A 40 -14.56 6.85 -1.08
CA TYR A 40 -14.27 5.64 -1.86
C TYR A 40 -14.67 4.32 -1.15
N VAL A 41 -14.75 4.33 0.19
CA VAL A 41 -15.18 3.16 0.96
C VAL A 41 -16.69 3.20 1.24
N GLY A 42 -17.18 4.28 1.86
CA GLY A 42 -18.57 4.37 2.32
C GLY A 42 -19.59 4.35 1.18
N GLY A 43 -19.33 5.07 0.10
CA GLY A 43 -20.24 5.14 -1.06
C GLY A 43 -20.49 3.77 -1.71
N PRO A 44 -19.46 3.10 -2.26
CA PRO A 44 -19.62 1.78 -2.87
C PRO A 44 -20.14 0.70 -1.92
N THR A 45 -19.69 0.70 -0.66
CA THR A 45 -20.18 -0.27 0.36
C THR A 45 -21.69 -0.11 0.56
N CYS A 46 -22.17 1.11 0.77
CA CYS A 46 -23.58 1.38 1.01
C CYS A 46 -24.44 1.18 -0.24
N ALA A 47 -23.91 1.49 -1.43
CA ALA A 47 -24.60 1.23 -2.68
C ALA A 47 -24.88 -0.27 -2.87
N ILE A 48 -23.91 -1.13 -2.54
CA ILE A 48 -24.09 -2.59 -2.62
C ILE A 48 -25.01 -3.10 -1.51
N ILE A 49 -24.89 -2.59 -0.28
CA ILE A 49 -25.81 -2.96 0.80
C ILE A 49 -27.26 -2.64 0.40
N ALA A 50 -27.51 -1.43 -0.11
CA ALA A 50 -28.83 -1.01 -0.57
C ALA A 50 -29.31 -1.84 -1.77
N ASP A 51 -28.41 -2.18 -2.71
CA ASP A 51 -28.75 -3.02 -3.85
C ASP A 51 -29.17 -4.44 -3.46
N LYS A 52 -28.48 -5.02 -2.47
CA LYS A 52 -28.70 -6.40 -2.02
C LYS A 52 -29.76 -6.55 -0.93
N ASN A 53 -30.15 -5.45 -0.29
CA ASN A 53 -31.19 -5.42 0.74
C ASN A 53 -32.26 -4.36 0.41
N PRO A 54 -33.22 -4.65 -0.50
CA PRO A 54 -34.25 -3.68 -0.90
C PRO A 54 -35.13 -3.16 0.25
N ASP A 55 -35.26 -3.94 1.33
CA ASP A 55 -36.05 -3.59 2.51
C ASP A 55 -35.30 -2.69 3.53
N ILE A 56 -34.00 -2.47 3.34
CA ILE A 56 -33.17 -1.63 4.22
C ILE A 56 -33.02 -0.25 3.59
N HIS A 57 -33.36 0.79 4.36
CA HIS A 57 -33.12 2.18 3.99
C HIS A 57 -31.67 2.56 4.32
N VAL A 58 -30.89 2.99 3.33
CA VAL A 58 -29.47 3.31 3.48
C VAL A 58 -29.22 4.77 3.15
N THR A 59 -28.74 5.54 4.13
CA THR A 59 -28.42 6.96 3.96
C THR A 59 -26.93 7.19 4.14
N VAL A 60 -26.25 7.63 3.08
CA VAL A 60 -24.84 8.02 3.11
C VAL A 60 -24.75 9.52 3.33
N VAL A 61 -23.98 9.95 4.33
CA VAL A 61 -23.82 11.35 4.69
C VAL A 61 -22.37 11.81 4.63
N ASP A 62 -22.16 13.07 4.26
CA ASP A 62 -20.84 13.71 4.22
C ASP A 62 -21.01 15.21 4.46
N LEU A 63 -19.99 15.88 5.00
CA LEU A 63 -19.99 17.33 5.19
C LEU A 63 -19.79 18.08 3.87
N SER A 64 -19.22 17.42 2.86
CA SER A 64 -18.99 18.01 1.54
C SER A 64 -20.27 18.03 0.71
N GLN A 65 -20.93 19.20 0.62
CA GLN A 65 -22.10 19.40 -0.24
C GLN A 65 -21.79 19.05 -1.70
N VAL A 66 -20.64 19.49 -2.23
CA VAL A 66 -20.20 19.19 -3.60
C VAL A 66 -20.13 17.68 -3.87
N ARG A 67 -19.63 16.90 -2.89
CA ARG A 67 -19.56 15.44 -3.02
C ARG A 67 -20.93 14.79 -2.99
N ILE A 68 -21.81 15.24 -2.10
CA ILE A 68 -23.20 14.74 -2.01
C ILE A 68 -23.98 15.08 -3.27
N ASP A 69 -23.84 16.29 -3.81
CA ASP A 69 -24.47 16.70 -5.07
C ASP A 69 -24.00 15.80 -6.22
N ALA A 70 -22.71 15.49 -6.29
CA ALA A 70 -22.18 14.56 -7.28
C ALA A 70 -22.79 13.15 -7.15
N TRP A 71 -22.91 12.61 -5.93
CA TRP A 71 -23.58 11.32 -5.68
C TRP A 71 -25.06 11.32 -6.03
N ASN A 72 -25.73 12.48 -5.96
CA ASN A 72 -27.12 12.66 -6.39
C ASN A 72 -27.26 12.99 -7.89
N SER A 73 -26.16 13.10 -8.62
CA SER A 73 -26.16 13.39 -10.06
C SER A 73 -25.92 12.14 -10.92
N GLU A 74 -25.91 12.30 -12.24
CA GLU A 74 -25.47 11.25 -13.17
C GLU A 74 -23.94 11.04 -13.20
N ASN A 75 -23.18 11.99 -12.66
CA ASN A 75 -21.72 12.01 -12.64
C ASN A 75 -21.23 11.76 -11.20
N LEU A 76 -21.02 10.50 -10.86
CA LEU A 76 -20.56 10.11 -9.54
C LEU A 76 -19.18 10.71 -9.22
N PRO A 77 -18.87 11.03 -7.94
CA PRO A 77 -17.61 11.66 -7.55
C PRO A 77 -16.41 10.71 -7.62
N ILE A 78 -16.65 9.42 -7.85
CA ILE A 78 -15.61 8.40 -8.04
C ILE A 78 -15.95 7.54 -9.24
N TYR A 79 -14.93 7.05 -9.93
CA TYR A 79 -15.07 6.09 -11.03
C TYR A 79 -14.73 4.69 -10.55
N GLU A 80 -15.68 3.77 -10.68
CA GLU A 80 -15.46 2.34 -10.50
C GLU A 80 -16.28 1.56 -11.55
N PRO A 81 -15.70 0.54 -12.20
CA PRO A 81 -16.44 -0.29 -13.14
C PRO A 81 -17.68 -0.93 -12.48
N GLY A 82 -18.87 -0.66 -13.01
CA GLY A 82 -20.14 -1.20 -12.52
C GLY A 82 -20.81 -0.42 -11.38
N LEU A 83 -20.16 0.63 -10.85
CA LEU A 83 -20.70 1.39 -9.71
C LEU A 83 -21.93 2.20 -10.11
N LYS A 84 -21.90 2.87 -11.28
CA LYS A 84 -22.98 3.74 -11.73
C LYS A 84 -24.31 2.99 -11.85
N GLU A 85 -24.27 1.79 -12.41
CA GLU A 85 -25.44 0.93 -12.58
C GLU A 85 -26.04 0.50 -11.24
N ILE A 86 -25.20 0.20 -10.24
CA ILE A 86 -25.65 -0.17 -8.89
C ILE A 86 -26.28 1.04 -8.19
N VAL A 87 -25.62 2.20 -8.24
CA VAL A 87 -26.11 3.42 -7.59
C VAL A 87 -27.43 3.86 -8.19
N THR A 88 -27.55 3.93 -9.52
CA THR A 88 -28.80 4.30 -10.20
C THR A 88 -29.95 3.37 -9.79
N ARG A 89 -29.72 2.05 -9.81
CA ARG A 89 -30.76 1.08 -9.42
C ARG A 89 -31.22 1.24 -7.97
N ALA A 90 -30.31 1.51 -7.03
CA ALA A 90 -30.64 1.64 -5.61
C ALA A 90 -31.18 3.03 -5.22
N ARG A 91 -30.68 4.10 -5.84
CA ARG A 91 -31.05 5.49 -5.56
C ARG A 91 -32.31 5.93 -6.30
N ASP A 92 -32.46 5.50 -7.56
CA ASP A 92 -33.55 5.95 -8.42
C ASP A 92 -34.69 4.93 -8.48
N GLY A 93 -34.42 3.69 -8.05
CA GLY A 93 -35.37 2.58 -8.12
C GLY A 93 -35.52 2.01 -9.54
N GLU A 94 -36.36 0.99 -9.67
CA GLU A 94 -36.77 0.40 -10.96
C GLU A 94 -38.27 0.05 -10.88
N SER A 95 -38.88 -0.40 -11.98
CA SER A 95 -40.30 -0.79 -11.98
C SER A 95 -40.67 -1.84 -10.92
N THR A 96 -39.69 -2.61 -10.46
CA THR A 96 -39.85 -3.69 -9.47
C THR A 96 -39.34 -3.35 -8.07
N ARG A 97 -38.71 -2.19 -7.86
CA ARG A 97 -38.15 -1.80 -6.55
C ARG A 97 -38.25 -0.30 -6.31
N LEU A 98 -38.58 0.06 -5.09
CA LEU A 98 -38.49 1.46 -4.66
C LEU A 98 -37.03 1.86 -4.40
N PRO A 99 -36.71 3.16 -4.53
CA PRO A 99 -35.48 3.73 -4.01
C PRO A 99 -35.25 3.37 -2.54
N ASN A 100 -34.02 2.97 -2.21
CA ASN A 100 -33.60 2.71 -0.84
C ASN A 100 -32.19 3.20 -0.50
N LEU A 101 -31.50 3.87 -1.43
CA LEU A 101 -30.21 4.53 -1.22
C LEU A 101 -30.35 6.06 -1.32
N PHE A 102 -29.86 6.78 -0.31
CA PHE A 102 -29.98 8.23 -0.22
C PHE A 102 -28.63 8.87 0.11
N PHE A 103 -28.37 10.06 -0.43
CA PHE A 103 -27.18 10.85 -0.12
C PHE A 103 -27.60 12.22 0.43
N SER A 104 -27.06 12.61 1.58
CA SER A 104 -27.47 13.83 2.29
C SER A 104 -26.32 14.49 3.04
N THR A 105 -26.42 15.80 3.27
CA THR A 105 -25.55 16.53 4.21
C THR A 105 -26.15 16.62 5.61
N ASN A 106 -27.39 16.16 5.81
CA ASN A 106 -28.06 16.14 7.12
C ASN A 106 -27.62 14.93 7.95
N VAL A 107 -26.43 15.04 8.53
CA VAL A 107 -25.81 14.00 9.37
C VAL A 107 -26.68 13.68 10.59
N ASP A 108 -27.24 14.70 11.23
CA ASP A 108 -27.95 14.57 12.51
C ASP A 108 -29.22 13.73 12.34
N LEU A 109 -30.03 14.01 11.30
CA LEU A 109 -31.22 13.22 11.00
C LEU A 109 -30.87 11.76 10.68
N ALA A 110 -29.81 11.53 9.89
CA ALA A 110 -29.39 10.19 9.55
C ALA A 110 -28.92 9.37 10.76
N ILE A 111 -28.26 10.02 11.74
CA ILE A 111 -27.88 9.39 13.01
C ILE A 111 -29.12 9.06 13.86
N LEU A 112 -30.06 10.00 13.99
CA LEU A 112 -31.28 9.80 14.79
C LEU A 112 -32.05 8.58 14.32
N GLU A 113 -32.23 8.45 13.01
CA GLU A 113 -33.07 7.43 12.40
C GLU A 113 -32.42 6.05 12.25
N ALA A 114 -31.09 5.95 12.28
CA ALA A 114 -30.39 4.70 11.98
C ALA A 114 -30.47 3.67 13.12
N ASP A 115 -30.53 2.38 12.76
CA ASP A 115 -30.28 1.27 13.70
C ASP A 115 -28.78 0.96 13.77
N LEU A 116 -28.10 1.09 12.63
CA LEU A 116 -26.69 0.78 12.42
C LEU A 116 -26.01 1.93 11.68
N ILE A 117 -24.83 2.35 12.16
CA ILE A 117 -24.09 3.51 11.66
C ILE A 117 -22.68 3.07 11.26
N PHE A 118 -22.38 3.05 9.96
CA PHE A 118 -21.01 2.92 9.49
C PHE A 118 -20.25 4.23 9.66
N VAL A 119 -19.01 4.14 10.13
CA VAL A 119 -18.06 5.25 10.16
C VAL A 119 -16.94 4.95 9.17
N SER A 120 -16.97 5.67 8.04
CA SER A 120 -16.09 5.50 6.87
C SER A 120 -15.34 6.79 6.54
N VAL A 121 -14.80 7.46 7.57
CA VAL A 121 -14.06 8.72 7.42
C VAL A 121 -12.56 8.48 7.23
N ASN A 122 -11.87 9.49 6.72
CA ASN A 122 -10.42 9.39 6.51
C ASN A 122 -9.66 9.30 7.83
N THR A 123 -8.68 8.40 7.88
CA THR A 123 -7.64 8.30 8.92
C THR A 123 -6.27 8.56 8.28
N PRO A 124 -5.94 9.83 7.96
CA PRO A 124 -4.69 10.16 7.30
C PRO A 124 -3.50 9.89 8.24
N THR A 125 -2.29 9.89 7.72
CA THR A 125 -1.09 9.82 8.56
C THR A 125 -0.93 11.13 9.34
N LYS A 126 -0.59 11.07 10.63
CA LYS A 126 -0.23 12.26 11.40
C LYS A 126 0.95 12.98 10.75
N THR A 127 0.88 14.31 10.63
CA THR A 127 1.96 15.12 10.08
C THR A 127 2.85 15.76 11.16
N THR A 128 2.37 15.84 12.41
CA THR A 128 3.07 16.47 13.52
C THR A 128 2.89 15.68 14.84
N GLY A 129 3.75 15.98 15.82
CA GLY A 129 3.72 15.38 17.15
C GLY A 129 4.14 13.91 17.20
N SER A 130 3.79 13.23 18.30
CA SER A 130 4.11 11.81 18.50
C SER A 130 3.49 10.95 17.40
N GLY A 131 4.33 10.13 16.75
CA GLY A 131 3.93 9.27 15.64
C GLY A 131 3.82 9.99 14.29
N ALA A 132 4.30 11.23 14.15
CA ALA A 132 4.35 11.92 12.86
C ALA A 132 5.01 11.06 11.76
N GLY A 133 4.36 11.01 10.60
CA GLY A 133 4.76 10.21 9.44
C GLY A 133 4.45 8.71 9.56
N ARG A 134 3.90 8.22 10.68
CA ARG A 134 3.73 6.78 10.93
C ARG A 134 2.39 6.37 11.54
N ALA A 135 1.89 7.13 12.50
CA ALA A 135 0.62 6.87 13.17
C ALA A 135 -0.56 7.46 12.37
N TYR A 136 -1.75 6.88 12.56
CA TYR A 136 -2.99 7.45 12.04
C TYR A 136 -3.42 8.67 12.85
N GLU A 137 -3.96 9.65 12.15
CA GLU A 137 -4.72 10.76 12.69
C GLU A 137 -6.18 10.35 12.82
N LEU A 138 -6.69 10.38 14.05
CA LEU A 138 -8.02 9.89 14.41
C LEU A 138 -9.04 11.01 14.65
N GLY A 139 -8.65 12.28 14.53
CA GLY A 139 -9.54 13.42 14.82
C GLY A 139 -10.88 13.39 14.07
N PHE A 140 -10.90 13.02 12.79
CA PHE A 140 -12.16 12.89 12.03
C PHE A 140 -13.03 11.75 12.55
N PHE A 141 -12.41 10.63 12.92
CA PHE A 141 -13.10 9.46 13.44
C PHE A 141 -13.68 9.76 14.83
N GLU A 142 -12.88 10.32 15.73
CA GLU A 142 -13.34 10.76 17.05
C GLU A 142 -14.48 11.80 16.94
N SER A 143 -14.36 12.77 16.04
CA SER A 143 -15.40 13.77 15.79
C SER A 143 -16.72 13.12 15.35
N ALA A 144 -16.68 12.11 14.47
CA ALA A 144 -17.87 11.37 14.07
C ALA A 144 -18.50 10.60 15.24
N ILE A 145 -17.67 9.95 16.07
CA ILE A 145 -18.13 9.22 17.26
C ILE A 145 -18.81 10.17 18.27
N ARG A 146 -18.19 11.32 18.56
CA ARG A 146 -18.79 12.33 19.46
C ARG A 146 -20.13 12.82 18.92
N LYS A 147 -20.20 13.11 17.63
CA LYS A 147 -21.44 13.52 16.97
C LYS A 147 -22.55 12.46 17.09
N ILE A 148 -22.20 11.18 16.96
CA ILE A 148 -23.15 10.07 17.19
C ILE A 148 -23.65 10.09 18.63
N ALA A 149 -22.74 10.23 19.61
CA ALA A 149 -23.09 10.26 21.03
C ALA A 149 -24.06 11.40 21.38
N ASP A 150 -23.80 12.60 20.85
CA ASP A 150 -24.59 13.81 21.11
C ASP A 150 -26.02 13.72 20.57
N ILE A 151 -26.16 13.11 19.39
CA ILE A 151 -27.40 13.11 18.61
C ILE A 151 -28.26 11.88 18.89
N ALA A 152 -27.67 10.71 19.15
CA ALA A 152 -28.44 9.47 19.30
C ALA A 152 -29.40 9.52 20.50
N GLU A 153 -30.67 9.19 20.24
CA GLU A 153 -31.75 9.11 21.25
C GLU A 153 -32.22 7.67 21.51
N SER A 154 -31.61 6.69 20.83
CA SER A 154 -31.92 5.26 20.94
C SER A 154 -30.65 4.44 20.71
N ASP A 155 -30.65 3.20 21.18
CA ASP A 155 -29.51 2.29 21.07
C ASP A 155 -29.02 2.15 19.62
N LYS A 156 -27.72 2.23 19.39
CA LYS A 156 -27.12 2.13 18.05
C LYS A 156 -26.04 1.04 17.97
N ILE A 157 -25.90 0.43 16.81
CA ILE A 157 -24.70 -0.32 16.44
C ILE A 157 -23.79 0.60 15.62
N ILE A 158 -22.59 0.86 16.11
CA ILE A 158 -21.58 1.66 15.41
C ILE A 158 -20.59 0.70 14.77
N VAL A 159 -20.37 0.84 13.47
CA VAL A 159 -19.49 -0.03 12.68
C VAL A 159 -18.32 0.77 12.15
N GLU A 160 -17.15 0.50 12.70
CA GLU A 160 -15.87 1.01 12.22
C GLU A 160 -15.50 0.32 10.90
N LYS A 161 -15.57 1.06 9.79
CA LYS A 161 -15.27 0.57 8.43
C LYS A 161 -13.91 1.06 7.92
N SER A 162 -13.48 2.22 8.39
CA SER A 162 -12.16 2.81 8.07
C SER A 162 -11.02 1.89 8.50
N THR A 163 -9.78 2.20 8.13
CA THR A 163 -8.63 1.50 8.72
C THR A 163 -8.18 2.29 9.94
N VAL A 164 -8.35 1.72 11.14
CA VAL A 164 -7.93 2.31 12.41
C VAL A 164 -6.84 1.44 13.08
N PRO A 165 -6.01 2.00 13.97
CA PRO A 165 -5.04 1.20 14.71
C PRO A 165 -5.73 0.33 15.77
N CYS A 166 -5.07 -0.74 16.20
CA CYS A 166 -5.58 -1.60 17.25
C CYS A 166 -5.89 -0.82 18.54
N ARG A 167 -6.99 -1.18 19.22
CA ARG A 167 -7.53 -0.55 20.44
C ARG A 167 -8.25 0.78 20.22
N THR A 168 -8.52 1.18 18.97
CA THR A 168 -9.34 2.36 18.72
C THR A 168 -10.73 2.19 19.32
N ALA A 169 -11.29 0.98 19.25
CA ALA A 169 -12.57 0.67 19.87
C ALA A 169 -12.63 1.00 21.38
N ASP A 170 -11.55 0.82 22.15
CA ASP A 170 -11.55 1.15 23.58
C ASP A 170 -11.69 2.66 23.79
N SER A 171 -10.94 3.47 23.03
CA SER A 171 -11.07 4.94 23.08
C SER A 171 -12.45 5.41 22.63
N VAL A 172 -13.06 4.76 21.65
CA VAL A 172 -14.44 5.04 21.22
C VAL A 172 -15.43 4.76 22.35
N ARG A 173 -15.26 3.64 23.08
CA ARG A 173 -16.10 3.31 24.23
C ARG A 173 -16.03 4.36 25.31
N ASP A 174 -14.83 4.83 25.64
CA ASP A 174 -14.65 5.85 26.67
C ASP A 174 -15.37 7.16 26.28
N VAL A 175 -15.26 7.57 25.01
CA VAL A 175 -15.97 8.76 24.49
C VAL A 175 -17.48 8.58 24.54
N LEU A 176 -17.99 7.43 24.08
CA LEU A 176 -19.42 7.13 24.08
C LEU A 176 -19.95 7.06 25.52
N PHE A 177 -19.28 6.36 26.42
CA PHE A 177 -19.71 6.25 27.82
C PHE A 177 -19.75 7.61 28.53
N ALA A 178 -18.80 8.50 28.23
CA ALA A 178 -18.74 9.84 28.82
C ALA A 178 -19.80 10.80 28.25
N THR A 179 -20.31 10.55 27.04
CA THR A 179 -21.14 11.51 26.29
C THR A 179 -22.56 11.02 26.04
N ALA A 180 -22.81 9.71 26.18
CA ALA A 180 -24.11 9.10 25.93
C ALA A 180 -25.22 9.69 26.80
N ARG A 181 -26.40 9.86 26.20
CA ARG A 181 -27.62 10.19 26.94
C ARG A 181 -27.99 9.03 27.87
N PRO A 182 -28.55 9.31 29.07
CA PRO A 182 -29.01 8.27 29.97
C PRO A 182 -29.99 7.31 29.28
N GLY A 183 -29.71 6.00 29.35
CA GLY A 183 -30.54 4.96 28.76
C GLY A 183 -30.27 4.65 27.29
N VAL A 184 -29.31 5.32 26.64
CA VAL A 184 -28.86 4.99 25.27
C VAL A 184 -27.58 4.15 25.33
N ASN A 185 -27.62 2.98 24.69
CA ASN A 185 -26.51 2.03 24.63
C ASN A 185 -25.89 1.96 23.23
N PHE A 186 -24.59 1.71 23.17
CA PHE A 186 -23.85 1.58 21.93
C PHE A 186 -23.07 0.28 21.89
N GLU A 187 -23.24 -0.49 20.81
CA GLU A 187 -22.35 -1.60 20.48
C GLU A 187 -21.41 -1.18 19.36
N ILE A 188 -20.12 -1.48 19.52
CA ILE A 188 -19.08 -1.11 18.54
C ILE A 188 -18.60 -2.38 17.86
N LEU A 189 -18.64 -2.38 16.53
CA LEU A 189 -18.13 -3.43 15.68
C LEU A 189 -16.96 -2.89 14.85
N SER A 190 -15.93 -3.69 14.68
CA SER A 190 -14.93 -3.49 13.62
C SER A 190 -15.37 -4.28 12.39
N ASN A 191 -15.46 -3.65 11.23
CA ASN A 191 -15.77 -4.32 9.97
C ASN A 191 -14.90 -3.79 8.83
N PRO A 192 -13.61 -4.14 8.81
CA PRO A 192 -12.66 -3.60 7.84
C PRO A 192 -13.11 -3.83 6.41
N GLU A 193 -12.76 -2.88 5.53
CA GLU A 193 -12.87 -3.09 4.08
C GLU A 193 -11.69 -3.93 3.55
N PHE A 194 -11.89 -4.66 2.45
CA PHE A 194 -10.82 -5.36 1.71
C PHE A 194 -10.92 -5.11 0.21
N LEU A 195 -11.43 -3.95 -0.17
CA LEU A 195 -11.62 -3.58 -1.57
C LEU A 195 -10.32 -3.01 -2.14
N ALA A 196 -10.11 -3.17 -3.45
CA ALA A 196 -8.98 -2.58 -4.14
C ALA A 196 -9.46 -1.64 -5.25
N GLU A 197 -8.75 -0.53 -5.45
CA GLU A 197 -9.14 0.44 -6.48
C GLU A 197 -9.19 -0.18 -7.89
N GLY A 198 -10.20 0.16 -8.69
CA GLY A 198 -10.43 -0.43 -10.01
C GLY A 198 -11.08 -1.82 -10.00
N THR A 199 -11.27 -2.46 -8.83
CA THR A 199 -12.01 -3.72 -8.68
C THR A 199 -13.02 -3.69 -7.53
N ALA A 200 -13.30 -2.53 -6.94
CA ALA A 200 -14.01 -2.45 -5.66
C ALA A 200 -15.42 -3.07 -5.73
N ILE A 201 -16.13 -2.89 -6.84
CA ILE A 201 -17.46 -3.49 -7.03
C ILE A 201 -17.41 -5.01 -7.05
N ARG A 202 -16.43 -5.58 -7.77
CA ARG A 202 -16.22 -7.02 -7.78
C ARG A 202 -15.89 -7.52 -6.38
N ASP A 203 -15.02 -6.81 -5.65
CA ASP A 203 -14.54 -7.22 -4.34
C ASP A 203 -15.67 -7.19 -3.28
N LEU A 204 -16.59 -6.23 -3.38
CA LEU A 204 -17.74 -6.09 -2.47
C LEU A 204 -18.91 -7.05 -2.78
N LEU A 205 -19.16 -7.37 -4.06
CA LEU A 205 -20.12 -8.41 -4.45
C LEU A 205 -19.57 -9.82 -4.19
N THR A 206 -18.27 -9.93 -4.45
CA THR A 206 -17.36 -11.08 -4.51
C THR A 206 -16.64 -11.66 -3.31
N PRO A 207 -16.81 -11.16 -2.07
CA PRO A 207 -15.67 -11.03 -1.16
C PRO A 207 -15.03 -12.38 -0.85
N ASP A 208 -13.70 -12.40 -0.75
CA ASP A 208 -12.98 -13.57 -0.24
C ASP A 208 -13.44 -13.89 1.19
N ARG A 209 -13.66 -12.83 2.00
CA ARG A 209 -14.22 -12.85 3.35
C ARG A 209 -14.77 -11.50 3.76
N ILE A 210 -15.71 -11.50 4.69
CA ILE A 210 -16.13 -10.36 5.51
C ILE A 210 -15.65 -10.63 6.94
N LEU A 211 -14.99 -9.66 7.57
CA LEU A 211 -14.59 -9.76 8.98
C LEU A 211 -15.51 -8.88 9.84
N ILE A 212 -16.00 -9.41 10.95
CA ILE A 212 -16.79 -8.67 11.93
C ILE A 212 -16.17 -8.90 13.31
N GLY A 213 -15.47 -7.89 13.82
CA GLY A 213 -14.96 -7.86 15.19
C GLY A 213 -16.01 -7.32 16.14
N SER A 214 -16.27 -8.01 17.24
CA SER A 214 -17.18 -7.55 18.29
C SER A 214 -16.66 -7.84 19.70
N LEU A 215 -17.25 -7.17 20.68
CA LEU A 215 -16.99 -7.50 22.07
C LEU A 215 -17.59 -8.87 22.37
N GLN A 216 -16.89 -9.64 23.21
CA GLN A 216 -17.32 -11.00 23.58
C GLN A 216 -18.32 -10.95 24.75
N THR A 217 -19.31 -10.07 24.61
CA THR A 217 -20.49 -9.91 25.48
C THR A 217 -21.73 -10.37 24.72
N GLU A 218 -22.83 -10.63 25.42
CA GLU A 218 -24.09 -11.04 24.78
C GLU A 218 -24.57 -10.01 23.74
N ASN A 219 -24.65 -8.73 24.14
CA ASN A 219 -25.04 -7.63 23.24
C ASN A 219 -24.05 -7.46 22.06
N GLY A 220 -22.74 -7.62 22.30
CA GLY A 220 -21.73 -7.49 21.25
C GLY A 220 -21.83 -8.61 20.20
N LEU A 221 -22.13 -9.83 20.64
CA LEU A 221 -22.40 -10.96 19.74
C LEU A 221 -23.72 -10.79 18.98
N GLU A 222 -24.77 -10.28 19.64
CA GLU A 222 -26.03 -9.96 18.98
C GLU A 222 -25.85 -8.87 17.90
N ALA A 223 -25.09 -7.81 18.21
CA ALA A 223 -24.78 -6.76 17.25
C ALA A 223 -23.97 -7.30 16.05
N ALA A 224 -22.99 -8.17 16.30
CA ALA A 224 -22.23 -8.82 15.24
C ALA A 224 -23.13 -9.68 14.34
N GLN A 225 -24.06 -10.42 14.92
CA GLN A 225 -25.03 -11.22 14.17
C GLN A 225 -25.98 -10.34 13.36
N ALA A 226 -26.45 -9.21 13.91
CA ALA A 226 -27.29 -8.26 13.19
C ALA A 226 -26.59 -7.69 11.95
N LEU A 227 -25.28 -7.39 12.04
CA LEU A 227 -24.49 -6.99 10.87
C LEU A 227 -24.23 -8.16 9.91
N ALA A 228 -23.98 -9.37 10.42
CA ALA A 228 -23.82 -10.56 9.60
C ALA A 228 -25.08 -10.84 8.76
N ASP A 229 -26.28 -10.71 9.35
CA ASP A 229 -27.57 -10.88 8.68
C ASP A 229 -27.72 -9.92 7.48
N VAL A 230 -27.19 -8.69 7.57
CA VAL A 230 -27.16 -7.75 6.43
C VAL A 230 -26.29 -8.28 5.28
N TYR A 231 -25.13 -8.85 5.59
CA TYR A 231 -24.21 -9.41 4.59
C TYR A 231 -24.70 -10.75 4.02
N GLU A 232 -25.40 -11.57 4.82
CA GLU A 232 -25.93 -12.88 4.40
C GLU A 232 -26.93 -12.79 3.23
N ALA A 233 -27.45 -11.59 2.91
CA ALA A 233 -28.29 -11.34 1.75
C ALA A 233 -27.59 -11.60 0.39
N TRP A 234 -26.26 -11.55 0.33
CA TRP A 234 -25.51 -11.90 -0.90
C TRP A 234 -24.18 -12.62 -0.66
N VAL A 235 -23.64 -12.59 0.56
CA VAL A 235 -22.39 -13.25 0.91
C VAL A 235 -22.71 -14.59 1.59
N PRO A 236 -22.13 -15.72 1.12
CA PRO A 236 -22.29 -16.99 1.81
C PRO A 236 -21.78 -16.89 3.25
N LYS A 237 -22.55 -17.45 4.20
CA LYS A 237 -22.20 -17.44 5.63
C LYS A 237 -20.80 -17.96 5.93
N SER A 238 -20.31 -18.94 5.16
CA SER A 238 -18.95 -19.48 5.28
C SER A 238 -17.84 -18.46 4.99
N ARG A 239 -18.16 -17.30 4.43
CA ARG A 239 -17.23 -16.18 4.18
C ARG A 239 -17.41 -15.03 5.16
N ILE A 240 -18.35 -15.12 6.11
CA ILE A 240 -18.55 -14.12 7.15
C ILE A 240 -17.90 -14.63 8.43
N ILE A 241 -16.83 -13.98 8.86
CA ILE A 241 -15.99 -14.42 9.98
C ILE A 241 -16.18 -13.43 11.13
N THR A 242 -16.71 -13.91 12.25
CA THR A 242 -16.84 -13.14 13.49
C THR A 242 -15.67 -13.40 14.41
N MET A 243 -15.11 -12.36 15.03
CA MET A 243 -14.00 -12.45 15.99
C MET A 243 -14.08 -11.34 17.03
N ASN A 244 -13.07 -11.22 17.91
CA ASN A 244 -13.01 -10.06 18.80
C ASN A 244 -12.61 -8.78 18.04
N VAL A 245 -12.96 -7.61 18.57
CA VAL A 245 -12.72 -6.30 17.92
C VAL A 245 -11.26 -6.10 17.54
N TRP A 246 -10.33 -6.32 18.47
CA TRP A 246 -8.90 -6.08 18.25
C TRP A 246 -8.30 -7.02 17.20
N SER A 247 -8.76 -8.28 17.18
CA SER A 247 -8.34 -9.24 16.15
C SER A 247 -8.80 -8.80 14.76
N SER A 248 -10.00 -8.21 14.63
CA SER A 248 -10.50 -7.67 13.36
C SER A 248 -9.67 -6.46 12.89
N GLU A 249 -9.43 -5.48 13.78
CA GLU A 249 -8.59 -4.31 13.50
C GLU A 249 -7.18 -4.74 13.05
N LEU A 250 -6.55 -5.66 13.81
CA LEU A 250 -5.20 -6.15 13.49
C LEU A 250 -5.19 -6.97 12.19
N ALA A 251 -6.21 -7.79 11.93
CA ALA A 251 -6.28 -8.62 10.72
C ALA A 251 -6.26 -7.79 9.44
N LYS A 252 -6.85 -6.58 9.45
CA LYS A 252 -6.77 -5.64 8.33
C LYS A 252 -5.34 -5.16 8.08
N LEU A 253 -4.67 -4.66 9.13
CA LEU A 253 -3.27 -4.23 9.04
C LEU A 253 -2.38 -5.40 8.58
N ALA A 254 -2.50 -6.55 9.23
CA ALA A 254 -1.75 -7.76 8.92
C ALA A 254 -1.92 -8.18 7.45
N SER A 255 -3.14 -8.16 6.92
CA SER A 255 -3.42 -8.49 5.52
C SER A 255 -2.65 -7.56 4.57
N ASN A 256 -2.72 -6.25 4.80
CA ASN A 256 -2.07 -5.26 3.94
C ASN A 256 -0.54 -5.33 4.00
N VAL A 257 0.04 -5.50 5.19
CA VAL A 257 1.50 -5.60 5.33
C VAL A 257 2.06 -6.90 4.78
N LEU A 258 1.32 -8.02 4.85
CA LEU A 258 1.71 -9.29 4.22
C LEU A 258 1.66 -9.19 2.69
N LEU A 259 0.65 -8.51 2.12
CA LEU A 259 0.56 -8.25 0.68
C LEU A 259 1.76 -7.41 0.20
N ALA A 260 2.08 -6.33 0.91
CA ALA A 260 3.22 -5.47 0.59
C ALA A 260 4.56 -6.18 0.77
N GLN A 261 4.69 -7.01 1.81
CA GLN A 261 5.89 -7.82 2.05
C GLN A 261 6.19 -8.75 0.87
N ARG A 262 5.18 -9.37 0.26
CA ARG A 262 5.39 -10.23 -0.92
C ARG A 262 5.97 -9.43 -2.09
N ILE A 263 5.49 -8.20 -2.31
CA ILE A 263 6.03 -7.30 -3.35
C ILE A 263 7.48 -6.94 -3.04
N SER A 264 7.80 -6.52 -1.81
CA SER A 264 9.19 -6.19 -1.45
C SER A 264 10.11 -7.42 -1.52
N SER A 265 9.61 -8.60 -1.15
CA SER A 265 10.37 -9.85 -1.24
C SER A 265 10.71 -10.20 -2.68
N ILE A 266 9.76 -10.08 -3.62
CA ILE A 266 10.06 -10.35 -5.03
C ILE A 266 10.92 -9.24 -5.65
N ASN A 267 10.76 -7.98 -5.21
CA ASN A 267 11.59 -6.88 -5.64
C ASN A 267 13.05 -7.03 -5.17
N SER A 268 13.30 -7.53 -3.96
CA SER A 268 14.67 -7.80 -3.51
C SER A 268 15.33 -8.91 -4.35
N LEU A 269 14.58 -9.98 -4.67
CA LEU A 269 15.03 -11.03 -5.59
C LEU A 269 15.28 -10.51 -7.01
N SER A 270 14.52 -9.51 -7.46
CA SER A 270 14.74 -8.89 -8.78
C SER A 270 16.13 -8.27 -8.91
N ALA A 271 16.67 -7.67 -7.85
CA ALA A 271 18.03 -7.14 -7.86
C ALA A 271 19.09 -8.25 -7.95
N ILE A 272 18.86 -9.40 -7.30
CA ILE A 272 19.73 -10.58 -7.41
C ILE A 272 19.69 -11.14 -8.83
N CYS A 273 18.50 -11.22 -9.45
CA CYS A 273 18.33 -11.69 -10.82
C CYS A 273 19.14 -10.83 -11.81
N GLU A 274 19.05 -9.51 -11.69
CA GLU A 274 19.83 -8.57 -12.50
C GLU A 274 21.35 -8.75 -12.35
N ALA A 275 21.83 -9.08 -11.15
CA ALA A 275 23.25 -9.27 -10.87
C ALA A 275 23.80 -10.65 -11.26
N THR A 276 22.94 -11.66 -11.37
CA THR A 276 23.33 -13.07 -11.57
C THR A 276 22.98 -13.61 -12.96
N GLY A 277 22.12 -12.91 -13.71
CA GLY A 277 21.65 -13.34 -15.02
C GLY A 277 20.36 -14.17 -15.01
N ALA A 278 19.71 -14.34 -13.85
CA ALA A 278 18.39 -14.98 -13.76
C ALA A 278 17.26 -14.02 -14.20
N ASP A 279 16.06 -14.56 -14.47
CA ASP A 279 14.86 -13.79 -14.80
C ASP A 279 13.85 -13.85 -13.65
N ILE A 280 13.46 -12.69 -13.12
CA ILE A 280 12.49 -12.59 -12.03
C ILE A 280 11.12 -13.18 -12.37
N ASP A 281 10.67 -13.11 -13.62
CA ASP A 281 9.37 -13.67 -14.02
C ASP A 281 9.40 -15.20 -13.93
N GLU A 282 10.53 -15.85 -14.24
CA GLU A 282 10.73 -17.30 -14.08
C GLU A 282 10.76 -17.70 -12.61
N ILE A 283 11.48 -16.93 -11.77
CA ILE A 283 11.54 -17.15 -10.33
C ILE A 283 10.16 -16.99 -9.69
N SER A 284 9.45 -15.91 -10.02
CA SER A 284 8.08 -15.66 -9.57
C SER A 284 7.12 -16.80 -9.96
N TYR A 285 7.23 -17.27 -11.20
CA TYR A 285 6.42 -18.40 -11.69
C TYR A 285 6.73 -19.67 -10.89
N ALA A 286 8.00 -20.05 -10.78
CA ALA A 286 8.42 -21.26 -10.07
C ALA A 286 8.02 -21.25 -8.59
N CYS A 287 8.25 -20.14 -7.87
CA CYS A 287 7.83 -20.00 -6.47
C CYS A 287 6.30 -19.98 -6.33
N GLY A 288 5.59 -19.38 -7.28
CA GLY A 288 4.13 -19.26 -7.25
C GLY A 288 3.37 -20.57 -7.48
N LEU A 289 4.02 -21.60 -8.03
CA LEU A 289 3.45 -22.94 -8.20
C LEU A 289 3.31 -23.69 -6.86
N ASP A 290 4.10 -23.35 -5.85
CA ASP A 290 3.90 -23.88 -4.49
C ASP A 290 2.65 -23.26 -3.89
N THR A 291 1.61 -24.07 -3.68
CA THR A 291 0.31 -23.60 -3.19
C THR A 291 0.35 -22.99 -1.78
N ARG A 292 1.39 -23.29 -1.00
CA ARG A 292 1.62 -22.67 0.33
C ARG A 292 2.11 -21.21 0.20
N ILE A 293 2.73 -20.88 -0.93
CA ILE A 293 3.15 -19.51 -1.29
C ILE A 293 2.04 -18.83 -2.10
N GLY A 294 1.52 -19.53 -3.12
CA GLY A 294 0.55 -19.01 -4.08
C GLY A 294 1.17 -18.02 -5.09
N SER A 295 0.51 -17.85 -6.24
CA SER A 295 1.04 -17.09 -7.39
C SER A 295 0.74 -15.57 -7.37
N LYS A 296 -0.12 -15.10 -6.46
CA LYS A 296 -0.54 -13.70 -6.39
C LYS A 296 0.52 -12.82 -5.71
N MET A 297 0.55 -11.53 -6.04
CA MET A 297 1.46 -10.54 -5.45
C MET A 297 2.95 -10.90 -5.56
N LEU A 298 3.33 -11.58 -6.63
CA LEU A 298 4.71 -11.94 -6.97
C LEU A 298 5.16 -11.30 -8.29
N LYS A 299 4.57 -10.16 -8.68
CA LYS A 299 5.05 -9.40 -9.84
C LYS A 299 6.01 -8.32 -9.35
N ALA A 300 7.27 -8.40 -9.75
CA ALA A 300 8.24 -7.35 -9.48
C ALA A 300 7.87 -6.05 -10.22
N SER A 301 8.16 -4.91 -9.59
CA SER A 301 7.85 -3.58 -10.11
C SER A 301 8.87 -2.55 -9.64
N VAL A 302 8.78 -1.32 -10.13
CA VAL A 302 9.56 -0.16 -9.66
C VAL A 302 9.32 0.17 -8.18
N GLY A 303 8.20 -0.32 -7.64
CA GLY A 303 7.79 -0.14 -6.26
C GLY A 303 6.28 -0.27 -6.14
N PHE A 304 5.78 -0.63 -4.96
CA PHE A 304 4.37 -0.46 -4.64
C PHE A 304 4.09 1.00 -4.27
N GLY A 305 2.83 1.39 -4.46
CA GLY A 305 2.29 2.70 -4.07
C GLY A 305 0.87 2.56 -3.52
N GLY A 306 0.10 3.63 -3.59
CA GLY A 306 -1.26 3.71 -3.08
C GLY A 306 -1.30 4.09 -1.60
N SER A 307 -2.48 4.51 -1.15
CA SER A 307 -2.66 5.09 0.19
C SER A 307 -2.57 4.09 1.36
N CYS A 308 -2.60 2.78 1.09
CA CYS A 308 -2.67 1.76 2.14
C CYS A 308 -1.29 1.21 2.53
N PHE A 309 -0.53 0.60 1.61
CA PHE A 309 0.61 -0.26 2.00
C PHE A 309 1.67 0.44 2.85
N LYS A 310 2.24 1.56 2.37
CA LYS A 310 3.29 2.26 3.13
C LYS A 310 2.76 2.78 4.47
N LYS A 311 1.56 3.36 4.44
CA LYS A 311 0.86 3.89 5.62
C LYS A 311 0.68 2.81 6.69
N ASP A 312 0.18 1.65 6.30
CA ASP A 312 -0.15 0.56 7.22
C ASP A 312 1.10 -0.15 7.74
N ILE A 313 2.17 -0.28 6.94
CA ILE A 313 3.47 -0.78 7.41
C ILE A 313 4.09 0.17 8.45
N LEU A 314 4.06 1.48 8.17
CA LEU A 314 4.58 2.46 9.13
C LEU A 314 3.75 2.49 10.42
N CYS A 315 2.43 2.29 10.30
CA CYS A 315 1.56 2.16 11.46
C CYS A 315 1.87 0.92 12.29
N ILE A 316 2.00 -0.27 11.70
CA ILE A 316 2.30 -1.50 12.47
C ILE A 316 3.68 -1.43 13.11
N SER A 317 4.66 -0.81 12.44
CA SER A 317 5.99 -0.52 12.99
C SER A 317 5.90 0.43 14.20
N TYR A 318 5.09 1.48 14.10
CA TYR A 318 4.85 2.38 15.22
C TYR A 318 4.12 1.70 16.39
N ILE A 319 3.12 0.86 16.11
CA ILE A 319 2.43 0.04 17.13
C ILE A 319 3.45 -0.85 17.84
N ALA A 320 4.30 -1.57 17.10
CA ALA A 320 5.33 -2.43 17.68
C ALA A 320 6.29 -1.65 18.59
N GLU A 321 6.75 -0.46 18.17
CA GLU A 321 7.57 0.42 19.02
C GLU A 321 6.84 0.87 20.28
N SER A 322 5.57 1.26 20.16
CA SER A 322 4.75 1.67 21.32
C SER A 322 4.51 0.54 22.32
N LEU A 323 4.60 -0.72 21.86
CA LEU A 323 4.52 -1.92 22.67
C LEU A 323 5.90 -2.41 23.14
N HIS A 324 6.96 -1.64 22.92
CA HIS A 324 8.36 -1.98 23.26
C HIS A 324 8.88 -3.24 22.55
N LEU A 325 8.53 -3.43 21.27
CA LEU A 325 8.97 -4.53 20.39
C LEU A 325 9.81 -4.02 19.21
N PRO A 326 11.05 -3.55 19.45
CA PRO A 326 11.86 -2.90 18.41
C PRO A 326 12.26 -3.84 17.26
N GLU A 327 12.50 -5.13 17.52
CA GLU A 327 12.83 -6.12 16.49
C GLU A 327 11.66 -6.33 15.52
N VAL A 328 10.43 -6.34 16.04
CA VAL A 328 9.20 -6.46 15.24
C VAL A 328 8.99 -5.20 14.40
N SER A 329 9.24 -4.02 14.97
CA SER A 329 9.20 -2.75 14.22
C SER A 329 10.21 -2.77 13.07
N ALA A 330 11.47 -3.13 13.34
CA ALA A 330 12.53 -3.19 12.34
C ALA A 330 12.20 -4.17 11.20
N TYR A 331 11.66 -5.34 11.53
CA TYR A 331 11.23 -6.33 10.53
C TYR A 331 10.20 -5.76 9.56
N TRP A 332 9.13 -5.15 10.06
CA TRP A 332 8.10 -4.57 9.19
C TRP A 332 8.60 -3.34 8.43
N LYS A 333 9.38 -2.48 9.08
CA LYS A 333 9.97 -1.29 8.45
C LYS A 333 10.85 -1.66 7.24
N SER A 334 11.57 -2.78 7.31
CA SER A 334 12.42 -3.26 6.21
C SER A 334 11.64 -3.46 4.88
N VAL A 335 10.34 -3.73 4.95
CA VAL A 335 9.47 -3.84 3.76
C VAL A 335 9.39 -2.51 3.01
N VAL A 336 9.29 -1.38 3.74
CA VAL A 336 9.33 -0.03 3.16
C VAL A 336 10.74 0.31 2.69
N ASP A 337 11.77 -0.04 3.47
CA ASP A 337 13.16 0.25 3.10
C ASP A 337 13.54 -0.41 1.76
N ILE A 338 13.10 -1.65 1.51
CA ILE A 338 13.26 -2.32 0.21
C ILE A 338 12.46 -1.62 -0.90
N ASN A 339 11.26 -1.11 -0.62
CA ASN A 339 10.46 -0.39 -1.61
C ASN A 339 11.13 0.94 -2.02
N GLU A 340 11.68 1.68 -1.06
CA GLU A 340 12.43 2.92 -1.34
C GLU A 340 13.75 2.62 -2.07
N TYR A 341 14.47 1.57 -1.67
CA TYR A 341 15.65 1.06 -2.40
C TYR A 341 15.33 0.69 -3.86
N GLN A 342 14.18 0.04 -4.12
CA GLN A 342 13.75 -0.35 -5.46
C GLN A 342 13.55 0.87 -6.38
N LYS A 343 12.92 1.94 -5.86
CA LYS A 343 12.73 3.20 -6.61
C LYS A 343 14.08 3.87 -6.90
N ASP A 344 14.92 4.01 -5.88
CA ASP A 344 16.24 4.63 -5.99
C ASP A 344 17.15 3.89 -6.99
N ARG A 345 17.26 2.55 -6.89
CA ARG A 345 18.11 1.77 -7.79
C ARG A 345 17.62 1.82 -9.24
N PHE A 346 16.31 1.91 -9.47
CA PHE A 346 15.75 2.02 -10.81
C PHE A 346 16.09 3.37 -11.44
N ALA A 347 15.94 4.48 -10.68
CA ALA A 347 16.37 5.81 -11.14
C ALA A 347 17.89 5.83 -11.45
N LYS A 348 18.72 5.26 -10.58
CA LYS A 348 20.17 5.13 -10.79
C LYS A 348 20.52 4.31 -12.04
N ARG A 349 19.78 3.23 -12.30
CA ARG A 349 19.95 2.43 -13.54
C ARG A 349 19.65 3.25 -14.79
N ILE A 350 18.59 4.08 -14.79
CA ILE A 350 18.28 5.00 -15.89
C ILE A 350 19.44 5.96 -16.14
N ILE A 351 19.91 6.65 -15.08
CA ILE A 351 21.02 7.61 -15.15
C ILE A 351 22.27 6.93 -15.71
N HIS A 352 22.62 5.76 -15.17
CA HIS A 352 23.80 5.01 -15.58
C HIS A 352 23.75 4.60 -17.06
N ARG A 353 22.61 4.05 -17.50
CA ARG A 353 22.41 3.61 -18.90
C ARG A 353 22.33 4.75 -19.89
N LEU A 354 21.92 5.93 -19.45
CA LEU A 354 21.95 7.17 -20.22
C LEU A 354 23.27 7.94 -20.04
N PHE A 355 24.37 7.21 -19.84
CA PHE A 355 25.75 7.70 -19.82
C PHE A 355 26.09 8.62 -18.65
N ASN A 356 25.48 8.38 -17.48
CA ASN A 356 25.68 9.13 -16.23
C ASN A 356 25.38 10.63 -16.32
N SER A 357 24.57 11.08 -17.28
CA SER A 357 24.12 12.47 -17.37
C SER A 357 22.77 12.56 -18.07
N LEU A 358 21.80 13.20 -17.41
CA LEU A 358 20.47 13.45 -17.98
C LEU A 358 20.28 14.89 -18.45
N THR A 359 21.27 15.76 -18.27
CA THR A 359 21.21 17.18 -18.63
C THR A 359 20.70 17.38 -20.06
N ASN A 360 19.56 18.07 -20.18
CA ASN A 360 18.87 18.37 -21.44
C ASN A 360 18.39 17.15 -22.25
N LYS A 361 18.47 15.93 -21.71
CA LYS A 361 17.87 14.75 -22.35
C LYS A 361 16.37 14.75 -22.12
N LYS A 362 15.59 14.70 -23.20
CA LYS A 362 14.15 14.43 -23.11
C LYS A 362 13.92 12.96 -22.73
N ILE A 363 13.10 12.70 -21.71
CA ILE A 363 12.66 11.37 -21.26
C ILE A 363 11.13 11.38 -21.21
N ALA A 364 10.51 10.41 -21.88
CA ALA A 364 9.08 10.20 -21.81
C ALA A 364 8.74 9.32 -20.61
N ILE A 365 7.78 9.74 -19.78
CA ILE A 365 7.28 9.01 -18.63
C ILE A 365 5.87 8.51 -18.96
N LEU A 366 5.70 7.19 -19.02
CA LEU A 366 4.43 6.55 -19.32
C LEU A 366 3.83 5.97 -18.04
N GLY A 367 2.73 6.59 -17.60
CA GLY A 367 2.05 6.27 -16.35
C GLY A 367 2.50 7.14 -15.18
N PHE A 368 1.53 7.64 -14.44
CA PHE A 368 1.72 8.45 -13.23
C PHE A 368 0.88 7.93 -12.04
N ALA A 369 -0.28 7.32 -12.30
CA ALA A 369 -1.06 6.64 -11.28
C ALA A 369 -0.25 5.51 -10.61
N TYR A 370 -0.56 5.19 -9.34
CA TYR A 370 0.21 4.18 -8.60
C TYR A 370 0.06 2.75 -9.18
N LYS A 371 -1.06 2.50 -9.85
CA LYS A 371 -1.38 1.26 -10.60
C LYS A 371 -2.36 1.54 -11.74
N LYS A 372 -2.61 0.55 -12.60
CA LYS A 372 -3.60 0.69 -13.69
C LYS A 372 -5.05 0.77 -13.18
N ASN A 373 -5.93 1.30 -14.02
CA ASN A 373 -7.38 1.43 -13.80
C ASN A 373 -7.80 2.35 -12.64
N THR A 374 -6.93 3.26 -12.23
CA THR A 374 -7.25 4.34 -11.27
C THR A 374 -6.58 5.65 -11.71
N ALA A 375 -7.09 6.78 -11.22
CA ALA A 375 -6.44 8.08 -11.33
C ALA A 375 -5.71 8.47 -10.03
N ASP A 376 -5.68 7.58 -9.03
CA ASP A 376 -5.02 7.83 -7.76
C ASP A 376 -3.50 7.80 -7.90
N THR A 377 -2.86 8.83 -7.35
CA THR A 377 -1.43 9.10 -7.41
C THR A 377 -0.76 9.01 -6.05
N ARG A 378 -1.52 8.80 -4.97
CA ARG A 378 -0.98 8.73 -3.60
C ARG A 378 0.12 7.67 -3.49
N GLU A 379 1.28 8.07 -2.97
CA GLU A 379 2.49 7.24 -2.86
C GLU A 379 2.90 6.57 -4.19
N SER A 380 2.54 7.14 -5.35
CA SER A 380 2.97 6.60 -6.64
C SER A 380 4.49 6.62 -6.77
N ALA A 381 5.06 5.50 -7.20
CA ALA A 381 6.48 5.42 -7.52
C ALA A 381 6.88 6.41 -8.63
N ALA A 382 5.94 6.79 -9.50
CA ALA A 382 6.18 7.77 -10.56
C ALA A 382 6.62 9.13 -10.02
N ILE A 383 6.05 9.58 -8.90
CA ILE A 383 6.40 10.84 -8.25
C ILE A 383 7.89 10.83 -7.89
N THR A 384 8.35 9.81 -7.16
CA THR A 384 9.76 9.69 -6.75
C THR A 384 10.70 9.64 -7.96
N ILE A 385 10.39 8.83 -8.98
CA ILE A 385 11.24 8.70 -10.16
C ILE A 385 11.32 10.02 -10.95
N VAL A 386 10.19 10.70 -11.16
CA VAL A 386 10.14 12.00 -11.85
C VAL A 386 11.02 13.03 -11.13
N GLN A 387 10.92 13.09 -9.80
CA GLN A 387 11.74 14.00 -9.00
C GLN A 387 13.24 13.68 -9.12
N SER A 388 13.63 12.41 -8.98
CA SER A 388 15.03 11.99 -9.11
C SER A 388 15.61 12.31 -10.49
N LEU A 389 14.86 12.03 -11.58
CA LEU A 389 15.34 12.30 -12.93
C LEU A 389 15.40 13.80 -13.24
N ALA A 390 14.44 14.59 -12.75
CA ALA A 390 14.44 16.03 -12.93
C ALA A 390 15.59 16.72 -12.16
N ALA A 391 15.94 16.21 -10.98
CA ALA A 391 17.09 16.68 -10.20
C ALA A 391 18.43 16.49 -10.95
N GLU A 392 18.52 15.48 -11.80
CA GLU A 392 19.66 15.21 -12.71
C GLU A 392 19.62 16.02 -14.02
N GLY A 393 18.68 16.97 -14.15
CA GLY A 393 18.58 17.87 -15.30
C GLY A 393 17.86 17.30 -16.51
N ALA A 394 17.13 16.19 -16.37
CA ALA A 394 16.29 15.64 -17.43
C ALA A 394 15.14 16.58 -17.82
N LYS A 395 14.76 16.57 -19.10
CA LYS A 395 13.50 17.17 -19.58
C LYS A 395 12.44 16.07 -19.64
N LEU A 396 11.46 16.08 -18.75
CA LEU A 396 10.49 15.01 -18.59
C LEU A 396 9.19 15.34 -19.32
N SER A 397 8.66 14.39 -20.08
CA SER A 397 7.35 14.49 -20.73
C SER A 397 6.45 13.37 -20.23
N ILE A 398 5.47 13.70 -19.40
CA ILE A 398 4.61 12.75 -18.69
C ILE A 398 3.32 12.53 -19.48
N TYR A 399 2.91 11.28 -19.63
CA TYR A 399 1.59 10.90 -20.12
C TYR A 399 0.98 9.84 -19.18
N ASP A 400 -0.22 10.11 -18.67
CA ASP A 400 -1.07 9.13 -18.01
C ASP A 400 -2.49 9.21 -18.58
N PRO A 401 -3.19 8.09 -18.82
CA PRO A 401 -4.50 8.10 -19.47
C PRO A 401 -5.65 8.61 -18.60
N LYS A 402 -5.46 8.70 -17.28
CA LYS A 402 -6.53 9.01 -16.31
C LYS A 402 -6.17 10.10 -15.30
N VAL A 403 -4.89 10.29 -14.98
CA VAL A 403 -4.45 11.35 -14.07
C VAL A 403 -4.52 12.71 -14.77
N GLN A 404 -5.19 13.67 -14.13
CA GLN A 404 -5.30 15.04 -14.65
C GLN A 404 -4.00 15.81 -14.45
N GLN A 405 -3.73 16.76 -15.34
CA GLN A 405 -2.51 17.58 -15.29
C GLN A 405 -2.38 18.33 -13.95
N GLU A 406 -3.48 18.83 -13.40
CA GLU A 406 -3.50 19.56 -12.13
C GLU A 406 -3.04 18.67 -10.97
N THR A 407 -3.47 17.40 -10.95
CA THR A 407 -3.07 16.41 -9.94
C THR A 407 -1.57 16.12 -10.02
N VAL A 408 -1.04 15.92 -11.24
CA VAL A 408 0.41 15.73 -11.45
C VAL A 408 1.19 16.89 -10.84
N TRP A 409 0.77 18.14 -11.09
CA TRP A 409 1.48 19.30 -10.56
C TRP A 409 1.35 19.45 -9.05
N GLN A 410 0.17 19.18 -8.48
CA GLN A 410 -0.04 19.18 -7.03
C GLN A 410 0.89 18.17 -6.33
N ASP A 411 1.00 16.95 -6.86
CA ASP A 411 1.84 15.92 -6.26
C ASP A 411 3.34 16.26 -6.36
N LEU A 412 3.77 16.81 -7.50
CA LEU A 412 5.17 17.24 -7.66
C LEU A 412 5.51 18.45 -6.78
N GLU A 413 4.54 19.34 -6.52
CA GLU A 413 4.69 20.45 -5.58
C GLU A 413 4.83 19.95 -4.14
N LEU A 414 3.92 19.07 -3.71
CA LEU A 414 3.92 18.50 -2.36
C LEU A 414 5.20 17.70 -2.06
N GLY A 415 5.76 17.04 -3.06
CA GLY A 415 7.01 16.31 -2.92
C GLY A 415 8.26 17.19 -3.04
N SER A 416 8.14 18.49 -3.35
CA SER A 416 9.29 19.40 -3.45
C SER A 416 9.66 19.94 -2.06
N SER A 417 10.94 19.93 -1.72
CA SER A 417 11.44 20.40 -0.41
C SER A 417 11.53 21.93 -0.34
N SER A 418 11.48 22.63 -1.47
CA SER A 418 11.62 24.09 -1.53
C SER A 418 11.00 24.71 -2.79
N THR A 419 10.68 26.00 -2.74
CA THR A 419 10.16 26.74 -3.91
C THR A 419 11.13 26.76 -5.10
N PRO A 420 12.47 26.92 -4.94
CA PRO A 420 13.38 26.87 -6.09
C PRO A 420 13.45 25.51 -6.76
N GLU A 421 13.34 24.42 -5.99
CA GLU A 421 13.28 23.06 -6.53
C GLU A 421 12.02 22.86 -7.38
N PHE A 422 10.87 23.32 -6.88
CA PHE A 422 9.63 23.25 -7.64
C PHE A 422 9.68 24.06 -8.94
N TRP A 423 10.31 25.24 -8.93
CA TRP A 423 10.50 26.03 -10.15
C TRP A 423 11.39 25.32 -11.18
N ARG A 424 12.41 24.59 -10.74
CA ARG A 424 13.23 23.74 -11.62
C ARG A 424 12.42 22.59 -12.20
N LEU A 425 11.57 21.94 -11.40
CA LEU A 425 10.63 20.93 -11.88
C LEU A 425 9.70 21.51 -12.95
N LYS A 426 9.08 22.66 -12.71
CA LYS A 426 8.24 23.34 -13.71
C LYS A 426 8.96 23.67 -15.02
N ALA A 427 10.25 24.02 -14.96
CA ALA A 427 11.04 24.30 -16.15
C ALA A 427 11.46 23.05 -16.95
N ASN A 428 11.35 21.87 -16.33
CA ASN A 428 11.86 20.61 -16.86
C ASN A 428 10.76 19.58 -17.15
N VAL A 429 9.57 19.71 -16.57
CA VAL A 429 8.47 18.76 -16.71
C VAL A 429 7.39 19.33 -17.62
N THR A 430 6.83 18.50 -18.50
CA THR A 430 5.66 18.80 -19.32
C THR A 430 4.68 17.64 -19.22
N VAL A 431 3.40 17.92 -18.99
CA VAL A 431 2.33 16.91 -19.03
C VAL A 431 1.70 16.94 -20.41
N GLN A 432 1.55 15.77 -21.03
CA GLN A 432 1.02 15.61 -22.38
C GLN A 432 -0.33 14.89 -22.34
N ASN A 433 -1.20 15.23 -23.28
CA ASN A 433 -2.49 14.57 -23.47
C ASN A 433 -2.42 13.42 -24.49
N ASP A 434 -1.27 13.23 -25.14
CA ASP A 434 -1.03 12.19 -26.13
C ASP A 434 0.32 11.50 -25.89
N VAL A 435 0.31 10.17 -25.99
CA VAL A 435 1.49 9.34 -25.75
C VAL A 435 2.57 9.56 -26.81
N TYR A 436 2.21 9.82 -28.06
CA TYR A 436 3.20 10.03 -29.13
C TYR A 436 3.90 11.39 -28.97
N ALA A 437 3.17 12.44 -28.56
CA ALA A 437 3.76 13.73 -28.21
C ALA A 437 4.75 13.63 -27.02
N ALA A 438 4.43 12.77 -26.04
CA ALA A 438 5.34 12.50 -24.93
C ALA A 438 6.66 11.86 -25.39
N CYS A 439 6.58 10.91 -26.31
CA CYS A 439 7.73 10.18 -26.83
C CYS A 439 8.52 10.90 -27.94
N GLU A 440 7.93 11.87 -28.65
CA GLU A 440 8.59 12.56 -29.76
C GLU A 440 9.91 13.24 -29.32
N GLY A 441 11.01 12.91 -29.99
CA GLY A 441 12.34 13.42 -29.65
C GLY A 441 12.89 12.95 -28.30
N ALA A 442 12.26 11.98 -27.63
CA ALA A 442 12.78 11.42 -26.38
C ALA A 442 14.01 10.53 -26.63
N HIS A 443 14.94 10.52 -25.67
CA HIS A 443 16.08 9.60 -25.63
C HIS A 443 15.71 8.28 -24.98
N ALA A 444 14.73 8.31 -24.06
CA ALA A 444 14.25 7.16 -23.33
C ALA A 444 12.74 7.24 -23.10
N VAL A 445 12.10 6.08 -23.08
CA VAL A 445 10.75 5.86 -22.56
C VAL A 445 10.89 5.12 -21.22
N VAL A 446 10.23 5.61 -20.17
CA VAL A 446 10.21 5.00 -18.84
C VAL A 446 8.76 4.65 -18.51
N ILE A 447 8.47 3.36 -18.34
CA ILE A 447 7.13 2.87 -18.02
C ILE A 447 7.03 2.68 -16.51
N LEU A 448 6.14 3.46 -15.88
CA LEU A 448 5.99 3.50 -14.42
C LEU A 448 4.62 3.02 -13.93
N THR A 449 3.65 2.82 -14.84
CA THR A 449 2.33 2.25 -14.52
C THR A 449 1.91 1.24 -15.59
N GLU A 450 1.37 0.10 -15.16
CA GLU A 450 1.06 -1.05 -16.02
C GLU A 450 -0.21 -0.91 -16.87
N TRP A 451 -0.47 0.26 -17.44
CA TRP A 451 -1.63 0.46 -18.32
C TRP A 451 -1.56 -0.47 -19.54
N ASP A 452 -2.66 -1.18 -19.82
CA ASP A 452 -2.69 -2.23 -20.84
C ASP A 452 -2.35 -1.69 -22.26
N GLN A 453 -2.60 -0.41 -22.53
CA GLN A 453 -2.28 0.25 -23.81
C GLN A 453 -0.77 0.38 -24.07
N PHE A 454 0.08 0.34 -23.04
CA PHE A 454 1.54 0.44 -23.19
C PHE A 454 2.19 -0.91 -23.50
N SER A 455 1.49 -2.01 -23.25
CA SER A 455 2.04 -3.36 -23.42
C SER A 455 2.09 -3.80 -24.89
N ASN A 456 3.22 -4.38 -25.31
CA ASN A 456 3.34 -5.09 -26.59
C ASN A 456 3.13 -6.63 -26.46
N LYS A 457 2.80 -7.14 -25.26
CA LYS A 457 2.59 -8.58 -25.00
C LYS A 457 1.25 -9.05 -25.56
N ALA A 458 1.20 -10.19 -26.23
CA ALA A 458 -0.03 -10.70 -26.85
C ALA A 458 -1.20 -10.92 -25.85
N THR A 459 -0.92 -11.07 -24.56
CA THR A 459 -1.85 -11.57 -23.53
C THR A 459 -2.64 -10.53 -22.74
N THR A 460 -2.60 -9.23 -23.09
CA THR A 460 -3.35 -8.21 -22.34
C THR A 460 -4.78 -8.04 -22.84
N ALA A 461 -5.70 -7.69 -21.92
CA ALA A 461 -7.13 -7.54 -22.17
C ALA A 461 -7.51 -6.37 -23.10
N ALA A 462 -6.55 -5.49 -23.43
CA ALA A 462 -6.74 -4.41 -24.38
C ALA A 462 -6.83 -4.97 -25.82
N THR A 463 -7.93 -4.65 -26.51
CA THR A 463 -8.09 -4.91 -27.95
C THR A 463 -6.90 -4.32 -28.70
N TRP A 464 -6.43 -4.97 -29.76
CA TRP A 464 -5.21 -4.55 -30.45
C TRP A 464 -5.26 -3.11 -30.96
N SER A 465 -6.46 -2.60 -31.25
CA SER A 465 -6.74 -1.23 -31.67
C SER A 465 -6.55 -0.15 -30.60
N SER A 466 -6.50 -0.51 -29.30
CA SER A 466 -6.33 0.45 -28.21
C SER A 466 -4.91 0.52 -27.66
N ARG A 467 -3.93 -0.12 -28.33
CA ARG A 467 -2.53 -0.12 -27.91
C ARG A 467 -1.68 0.86 -28.72
N ILE A 468 -0.59 1.32 -28.11
CA ILE A 468 0.31 2.28 -28.74
C ILE A 468 1.15 1.61 -29.85
N SER A 469 1.48 2.37 -30.89
CA SER A 469 2.37 1.92 -31.95
C SER A 469 3.83 2.18 -31.57
N TRP A 470 4.51 1.13 -31.10
CA TRP A 470 5.96 1.16 -30.85
C TRP A 470 6.81 1.50 -32.08
N PRO A 471 6.48 1.04 -33.31
CA PRO A 471 7.17 1.49 -34.52
C PRO A 471 7.06 3.00 -34.76
N LYS A 472 5.87 3.58 -34.51
CA LYS A 472 5.67 5.04 -34.62
C LYS A 472 6.53 5.79 -33.58
N ILE A 473 6.57 5.30 -32.33
CA ILE A 473 7.43 5.86 -31.28
C ILE A 473 8.91 5.79 -31.67
N ALA A 474 9.38 4.63 -32.15
CA ALA A 474 10.76 4.46 -32.59
C ALA A 474 11.16 5.44 -33.71
N SER A 475 10.23 5.75 -34.62
CA SER A 475 10.50 6.65 -35.75
C SER A 475 10.75 8.11 -35.35
N THR A 476 10.31 8.52 -34.15
CA THR A 476 10.40 9.92 -33.68
C THR A 476 11.39 10.13 -32.54
N MET A 477 12.00 9.06 -31.99
CA MET A 477 12.93 9.14 -30.87
C MET A 477 14.38 9.43 -31.28
N GLN A 478 15.16 9.96 -30.33
CA GLN A 478 16.60 10.19 -30.49
C GLN A 478 17.38 8.88 -30.35
N ARG A 479 18.37 8.66 -31.21
CA ARG A 479 19.23 7.46 -31.16
C ARG A 479 20.48 7.71 -30.31
N PRO A 480 20.97 6.72 -29.55
CA PRO A 480 20.35 5.41 -29.29
C PRO A 480 19.07 5.54 -28.45
N MET A 481 18.05 4.73 -28.79
CA MET A 481 16.72 4.77 -28.16
C MET A 481 16.66 3.78 -27.00
N PHE A 482 16.14 4.19 -25.85
CA PHE A 482 16.01 3.33 -24.67
C PHE A 482 14.57 3.13 -24.24
N VAL A 483 14.27 1.94 -23.71
CA VAL A 483 13.02 1.66 -22.96
C VAL A 483 13.40 1.09 -21.60
N PHE A 484 12.94 1.73 -20.54
CA PHE A 484 13.05 1.25 -19.16
C PHE A 484 11.68 0.81 -18.68
N ASP A 485 11.48 -0.50 -18.54
CA ASP A 485 10.22 -1.07 -18.11
C ASP A 485 10.25 -1.38 -16.61
N GLY A 486 9.63 -0.50 -15.83
CA GLY A 486 9.47 -0.65 -14.38
C GLY A 486 8.31 -1.57 -13.98
N ARG A 487 7.58 -2.17 -14.92
CA ARG A 487 6.37 -2.97 -14.65
C ARG A 487 6.37 -4.36 -15.31
N GLY A 488 7.34 -4.65 -16.16
CA GLY A 488 7.49 -5.94 -16.83
C GLY A 488 6.33 -6.25 -17.78
N ILE A 489 5.81 -5.21 -18.45
CA ILE A 489 4.69 -5.27 -19.40
C ILE A 489 5.12 -5.24 -20.86
N VAL A 490 6.41 -5.10 -21.16
CA VAL A 490 6.92 -5.23 -22.54
C VAL A 490 7.76 -6.49 -22.74
N ASP A 491 7.72 -7.04 -23.95
CA ASP A 491 8.66 -8.02 -24.46
C ASP A 491 9.82 -7.28 -25.14
N ALA A 492 11.05 -7.63 -24.76
CA ALA A 492 12.25 -6.95 -25.24
C ALA A 492 12.54 -7.21 -26.72
N ALA A 493 12.48 -8.46 -27.18
CA ALA A 493 12.88 -8.84 -28.53
C ALA A 493 12.17 -8.04 -29.65
N PRO A 494 10.84 -7.86 -29.65
CA PRO A 494 10.18 -7.03 -30.67
C PRO A 494 10.58 -5.54 -30.63
N LEU A 495 10.98 -5.02 -29.47
CA LEU A 495 11.45 -3.64 -29.35
C LEU A 495 12.93 -3.51 -29.78
N GLU A 496 13.75 -4.52 -29.48
CA GLU A 496 15.14 -4.57 -29.93
C GLU A 496 15.25 -4.65 -31.45
N GLU A 497 14.33 -5.36 -32.11
CA GLU A 497 14.18 -5.36 -33.58
C GLU A 497 13.89 -3.96 -34.16
N LEU A 498 13.19 -3.10 -33.42
CA LEU A 498 12.96 -1.70 -33.77
C LEU A 498 14.18 -0.80 -33.46
N GLY A 499 15.21 -1.35 -32.82
CA GLY A 499 16.44 -0.65 -32.44
C GLY A 499 16.43 -0.01 -31.06
N PHE A 500 15.50 -0.41 -30.18
CA PHE A 500 15.54 -0.03 -28.77
C PHE A 500 16.60 -0.81 -28.00
N ARG A 501 17.16 -0.18 -26.97
CA ARG A 501 17.85 -0.85 -25.86
C ARG A 501 16.86 -0.99 -24.72
N VAL A 502 16.51 -2.22 -24.36
CA VAL A 502 15.45 -2.51 -23.41
C VAL A 502 16.04 -2.91 -22.06
N GLU A 503 15.59 -2.27 -21.00
CA GLU A 503 16.00 -2.53 -19.63
C GLU A 503 14.75 -2.82 -18.80
N CYS A 504 14.59 -4.07 -18.36
CA CYS A 504 13.49 -4.49 -17.50
C CYS A 504 13.98 -4.75 -16.08
N ILE A 505 13.14 -4.45 -15.09
CA ILE A 505 13.38 -4.87 -13.70
C ILE A 505 13.45 -6.39 -13.63
N GLY A 506 14.44 -6.89 -12.91
CA GLY A 506 14.62 -8.31 -12.63
C GLY A 506 15.11 -9.17 -13.79
N LYS A 507 15.54 -8.56 -14.91
CA LYS A 507 16.13 -9.28 -16.04
C LYS A 507 17.56 -8.79 -16.31
N PRO A 508 18.46 -9.67 -16.79
CA PRO A 508 19.76 -9.24 -17.25
C PRO A 508 19.59 -8.19 -18.35
N GLY A 509 20.29 -7.06 -18.22
CA GLY A 509 20.28 -6.06 -19.29
C GLY A 509 20.90 -6.65 -20.56
N SER A 510 20.38 -6.28 -21.73
CA SER A 510 20.97 -6.63 -23.02
C SER A 510 22.46 -6.27 -23.01
N SER A 511 23.35 -7.25 -23.09
CA SER A 511 24.78 -7.03 -23.06
C SER A 511 25.18 -6.19 -24.27
N VAL A 512 25.45 -4.90 -24.06
CA VAL A 512 26.20 -4.14 -25.05
C VAL A 512 27.59 -4.77 -25.06
N SER A 513 27.87 -5.55 -26.10
CA SER A 513 29.17 -6.15 -26.35
C SER A 513 30.27 -5.13 -26.06
N SER A 514 31.08 -5.42 -25.05
CA SER A 514 32.21 -4.65 -24.57
C SER A 514 33.29 -4.58 -25.67
N HIS A 515 33.13 -3.68 -26.63
CA HIS A 515 34.07 -3.45 -27.73
C HIS A 515 34.58 -1.99 -27.75
N PHE A 516 34.68 -1.33 -26.60
CA PHE A 516 35.36 -0.03 -26.53
C PHE A 516 36.00 0.22 -25.16
N ILE A 517 37.02 -0.54 -24.81
CA ILE A 517 38.18 -0.04 -24.03
C ILE A 517 39.42 -0.76 -24.57
N ALA A 518 40.18 -0.11 -25.44
CA ALA A 518 41.54 -0.54 -25.74
C ALA A 518 42.44 -0.24 -24.53
N PRO A 519 43.37 -1.14 -24.13
CA PRO A 519 44.32 -0.84 -23.07
C PRO A 519 45.28 0.25 -23.54
N VAL A 520 45.41 1.34 -22.76
CA VAL A 520 46.47 2.33 -22.97
C VAL A 520 47.80 1.68 -22.57
N GLU A 521 48.69 1.53 -23.54
CA GLU A 521 50.07 1.13 -23.34
C GLU A 521 50.80 2.13 -22.42
N LYS A 522 51.50 1.61 -21.41
CA LYS A 522 52.42 2.39 -20.60
C LYS A 522 53.69 2.68 -21.40
N GLY A 523 53.87 3.93 -21.81
CA GLY A 523 55.16 4.42 -22.31
C GLY A 523 55.23 5.94 -22.31
N GLY A 524 56.17 6.52 -21.55
CA GLY A 524 56.53 7.93 -21.70
C GLY A 524 56.96 8.63 -20.41
N LYS A 525 58.27 8.67 -20.16
CA LYS A 525 58.93 9.50 -19.14
C LYS A 525 58.89 10.98 -19.54
N SER A 526 58.59 11.86 -18.58
CA SER A 526 59.07 13.25 -18.43
C SER A 526 58.36 13.81 -17.18
N GLY A 527 58.97 14.34 -16.13
CA GLY A 527 60.29 14.92 -15.97
C GLY A 527 60.16 16.37 -15.52
N TYR A 528 59.93 16.64 -14.22
CA TYR A 528 60.30 17.92 -13.59
C TYR A 528 60.57 17.73 -12.09
N ALA A 529 61.79 18.12 -11.69
CA ALA A 529 62.31 18.28 -10.34
C ALA A 529 61.50 19.35 -9.57
N ASN A 530 61.52 19.49 -8.25
CA ASN A 530 62.69 19.61 -7.37
C ASN A 530 62.19 19.72 -5.91
N ALA A 531 62.88 19.11 -4.94
CA ALA A 531 63.35 19.77 -3.71
C ALA A 531 63.75 18.78 -2.60
N ASN A 532 64.98 18.98 -2.15
CA ASN A 532 65.56 18.70 -0.84
C ASN A 532 65.96 17.27 -0.46
N ALA A 533 67.26 17.08 -0.70
CA ALA A 533 68.16 16.20 0.01
C ALA A 533 68.04 16.32 1.55
N ASN A 534 68.07 15.17 2.21
CA ASN A 534 68.96 14.99 3.35
C ASN A 534 69.36 13.52 3.43
N ALA A 535 70.65 13.26 3.24
CA ALA A 535 71.27 11.97 3.44
C ALA A 535 71.76 11.89 4.89
N ASN A 536 71.46 10.80 5.59
CA ASN A 536 72.43 10.13 6.44
C ASN A 536 71.90 8.81 7.01
N GLY A 537 72.69 7.75 6.80
CA GLY A 537 73.11 6.88 7.89
C GLY A 537 72.33 5.59 8.13
N GLY A 538 72.89 4.48 7.63
CA GLY A 538 72.91 3.16 8.28
C GLY A 538 71.55 2.45 8.45
N SER A 539 71.45 1.14 8.59
CA SER A 539 72.39 0.03 8.61
C SER A 539 71.54 -1.25 8.54
N ARG A 540 72.07 -2.25 7.84
CA ARG A 540 71.97 -3.71 8.08
C ARG A 540 70.65 -4.32 8.59
N GLY A 541 70.22 -5.35 7.85
CA GLY A 541 70.00 -6.66 8.49
C GLY A 541 68.67 -7.36 8.17
N SER A 542 68.74 -8.31 7.21
CA SER A 542 68.22 -9.71 7.26
C SER A 542 66.71 -9.95 7.56
N SER A 543 65.89 -10.48 6.62
CA SER A 543 65.74 -11.92 6.24
C SER A 543 65.48 -12.81 7.47
N VAL A 544 64.40 -13.56 7.66
CA VAL A 544 63.80 -14.67 6.89
C VAL A 544 62.46 -15.00 7.61
N ALA A 545 61.31 -14.99 6.93
CA ALA A 545 60.49 -16.13 6.48
C ALA A 545 60.06 -17.21 7.51
N ALA A 546 58.77 -17.57 7.36
CA ALA A 546 58.08 -18.82 7.68
C ALA A 546 57.61 -19.09 9.12
N SER A 547 56.29 -19.14 9.33
CA SER A 547 55.49 -20.39 9.35
C SER A 547 54.18 -20.22 10.15
N SER A 548 53.10 -20.79 9.61
CA SER A 548 51.80 -20.96 10.27
C SER A 548 51.85 -22.06 11.33
N PRO A 549 50.84 -22.14 12.23
CA PRO A 549 49.96 -23.32 12.17
C PRO A 549 48.48 -23.07 12.56
N ARG A 550 47.62 -23.93 11.98
CA ARG A 550 46.24 -24.26 12.42
C ARG A 550 46.27 -25.21 13.63
N TRP A 551 45.32 -25.06 14.56
CA TRP A 551 44.71 -26.09 15.44
C TRP A 551 43.32 -25.56 15.85
N SER A 552 42.16 -26.10 15.45
CA SER A 552 41.41 -27.29 15.94
C SER A 552 40.97 -27.25 17.42
N GLU A 553 39.66 -27.09 17.64
CA GLU A 553 38.83 -27.59 18.77
C GLU A 553 38.90 -29.14 18.87
N PRO A 554 38.40 -29.86 19.93
CA PRO A 554 37.22 -29.56 20.78
C PRO A 554 37.28 -30.02 22.28
N LEU A 555 36.24 -29.71 23.08
CA LEU A 555 35.44 -30.65 23.90
C LEU A 555 34.65 -30.00 25.07
N SER A 556 33.64 -30.77 25.49
CA SER A 556 32.41 -30.52 26.26
C SER A 556 32.47 -30.69 27.79
N SER A 557 31.30 -30.47 28.44
CA SER A 557 30.81 -30.83 29.81
C SER A 557 31.04 -29.78 30.90
N GLY A 558 30.16 -29.50 31.88
CA GLY A 558 28.85 -30.01 32.32
C GLY A 558 28.59 -29.55 33.79
N ASN A 559 27.31 -29.51 34.22
CA ASN A 559 26.78 -29.37 35.62
C ASN A 559 26.98 -28.04 36.39
N SER A 560 26.19 -27.60 37.38
CA SER A 560 24.81 -27.84 37.91
C SER A 560 24.61 -26.91 39.15
N GLU A 561 23.37 -26.79 39.66
CA GLU A 561 22.93 -26.25 40.98
C GLU A 561 22.81 -24.71 41.16
N SER A 562 21.65 -24.09 41.39
CA SER A 562 20.61 -24.14 42.45
C SER A 562 20.89 -23.23 43.66
N GLY A 563 19.95 -22.33 43.99
CA GLY A 563 20.03 -21.45 45.16
C GLY A 563 18.86 -20.48 45.30
N ASN A 564 17.85 -20.91 46.06
CA ASN A 564 16.60 -20.19 46.37
C ASN A 564 16.80 -19.31 47.63
N GLY A 565 16.21 -18.11 47.70
CA GLY A 565 16.40 -17.21 48.85
C GLY A 565 15.36 -16.09 48.97
N ARG A 566 14.15 -16.42 49.42
CA ARG A 566 13.14 -15.46 49.92
C ARG A 566 13.50 -15.00 51.33
N ARG A 567 13.46 -13.69 51.61
CA ARG A 567 13.15 -13.15 52.96
C ARG A 567 12.35 -11.85 52.87
N ARG A 568 11.21 -11.86 53.57
CA ARG A 568 10.29 -10.74 53.87
C ARG A 568 10.76 -9.95 55.10
N ARG A 569 10.27 -8.69 55.19
CA ARG A 569 10.07 -7.75 56.33
C ARG A 569 10.81 -6.43 56.03
N LYS A 570 10.29 -5.23 56.30
CA LYS A 570 9.04 -4.72 56.90
C LYS A 570 9.02 -3.21 56.57
N SER A 571 7.81 -2.66 56.46
CA SER A 571 7.37 -1.28 56.73
C SER A 571 8.41 -0.22 57.11
N GLU A 572 8.37 0.93 56.42
CA GLU A 572 8.30 2.25 57.06
C GLU A 572 7.81 3.32 56.06
N GLU A 573 6.85 4.11 56.51
CA GLU A 573 6.32 5.31 55.87
C GLU A 573 7.38 6.43 55.88
N SER A 574 7.44 7.22 54.81
CA SER A 574 7.67 8.67 54.92
C SER A 574 7.32 9.35 53.60
N SER A 575 6.24 10.12 53.68
CA SER A 575 5.95 11.29 52.87
C SER A 575 7.13 12.26 52.80
N ILE A 576 7.37 12.87 51.62
CA ILE A 576 7.66 14.31 51.41
C ILE A 576 7.77 14.60 49.90
N ASP A 577 6.79 15.38 49.43
CA ASP A 577 6.82 16.53 48.51
C ASP A 577 7.66 16.61 47.22
N LEU A 578 6.89 16.90 46.16
CA LEU A 578 7.02 18.02 45.19
C LEU A 578 8.32 18.14 44.35
N ARG A 579 8.20 17.88 43.04
CA ARG A 579 8.10 18.91 41.98
C ARG A 579 8.05 18.30 40.57
N GLU A 580 7.31 19.02 39.72
CA GLU A 580 7.04 18.91 38.27
C GLU A 580 6.00 17.88 37.80
#